data_AF-A0A8H4V5N1-F1
#
_entry.id   AF-A0A8H4V5N1-F1
#
_cell.length_a   1.000
_cell.length_b   1.000
_cell.length_c   1.000
_cell.angle_alpha   90.00
_cell.angle_beta   90.00
_cell.angle_gamma   90.00
#
_symmetry.space_group_name_H-M   'P 1'
#
loop_
_entity.id
_entity.type
_entity.pdbx_description
1 polymer ?
#
loop_
_entity_poly.entity_id
_entity_poly.type
_entity_poly.pdbx_seq_one_letter_code
_entity_poly.pdbx_strand_id
1 'polypeptide(L)'
;MRRLRLVVMSCGVVAICLDAAVAKHHHDEAEVPSIRTYFLVGGHYADDGKGRHVVRDQMYVERLLPVDGVTQPSPVVLIHGKGMTGANFLNKPDGGRGWASDFIGQGYEVYLVDQTSAAARHGSRASARAGRAALLDHIDGHSQGGTFPLLIADARPRLAKALVLLEPSIFSDRAARAWGLSDVPLTYEYSPSVEDPARDLTRETRPAPDKDHAMCILQAEEPTPRRLANLVDMPILVVTSQSGYHAQYDYCTVEYLRQAGCSTEHVELGEDVS
;
A
#
# COMPACT_ATOMS: atom_id res chain seq x y z
N MET A 1 12.08 22.35 -38.77
CA MET A 1 10.93 21.72 -38.07
C MET A 1 11.21 20.24 -37.94
N ARG A 2 11.69 19.80 -36.78
CA ARG A 2 12.15 18.41 -36.54
C ARG A 2 11.03 17.62 -35.87
N ARG A 3 10.70 16.48 -36.49
CA ARG A 3 9.73 15.48 -36.03
C ARG A 3 10.24 14.81 -34.75
N LEU A 4 9.43 14.78 -33.71
CA LEU A 4 9.72 14.02 -32.49
C LEU A 4 9.25 12.58 -32.72
N ARG A 5 10.16 11.61 -32.55
CA ARG A 5 9.87 10.18 -32.61
C ARG A 5 9.42 9.70 -31.23
N LEU A 6 8.23 9.12 -31.19
CA LEU A 6 7.68 8.32 -30.10
C LEU A 6 8.51 7.04 -29.95
N VAL A 7 8.97 6.73 -28.73
CA VAL A 7 9.52 5.42 -28.38
C VAL A 7 8.54 4.77 -27.41
N VAL A 8 7.85 3.75 -27.92
CA VAL A 8 7.06 2.80 -27.14
C VAL A 8 8.02 1.68 -26.73
N MET A 9 8.07 1.31 -25.44
CA MET A 9 8.84 0.15 -25.00
C MET A 9 7.91 -0.83 -24.27
N SER A 10 7.57 -1.93 -24.96
CA SER A 10 6.88 -3.09 -24.41
C SER A 10 7.88 -4.03 -23.75
N CYS A 11 7.61 -4.50 -22.52
CA CYS A 11 8.45 -5.48 -21.86
C CYS A 11 8.01 -6.91 -22.22
N GLY A 12 8.65 -7.48 -23.25
CA GLY A 12 8.64 -8.91 -23.55
C GLY A 12 10.06 -9.46 -23.34
N VAL A 13 10.17 -10.58 -22.62
CA VAL A 13 11.41 -11.24 -22.20
C VAL A 13 12.37 -11.48 -23.38
N VAL A 14 13.55 -10.85 -23.37
CA VAL A 14 14.70 -11.23 -24.22
C VAL A 14 15.98 -11.12 -23.39
N ALA A 15 16.86 -12.12 -23.58
CA ALA A 15 18.10 -12.37 -22.87
C ALA A 15 19.03 -11.14 -22.72
N ILE A 16 19.60 -11.02 -21.52
CA ILE A 16 20.57 -9.98 -21.14
C ILE A 16 21.92 -10.29 -21.81
N CYS A 17 22.26 -9.54 -22.86
CA CYS A 17 23.65 -9.22 -23.16
C CYS A 17 24.00 -7.95 -22.37
N LEU A 18 25.06 -8.02 -21.55
CA LEU A 18 25.63 -6.86 -20.87
C LEU A 18 26.17 -5.88 -21.91
N ASP A 19 25.38 -4.86 -22.24
CA ASP A 19 25.91 -3.54 -22.58
C ASP A 19 25.50 -2.61 -21.45
N ALA A 20 26.44 -2.33 -20.55
CA ALA A 20 26.31 -1.27 -19.57
C ALA A 20 26.35 0.08 -20.31
N ALA A 21 25.21 0.47 -20.89
CA ALA A 21 24.95 1.87 -21.15
C ALA A 21 24.87 2.56 -19.79
N VAL A 22 25.98 3.17 -19.35
CA VAL A 22 25.97 4.13 -18.25
C VAL A 22 25.01 5.24 -18.67
N ALA A 23 23.78 5.19 -18.15
CA ALA A 23 22.84 6.29 -18.30
C ALA A 23 23.56 7.54 -17.80
N LYS A 24 23.67 8.57 -18.64
CA LYS A 24 24.23 9.85 -18.24
C LYS A 24 23.37 10.38 -17.08
N HIS A 25 23.91 10.38 -15.86
CA HIS A 25 23.32 11.08 -14.73
C HIS A 25 23.20 12.56 -15.08
N HIS A 26 21.98 13.03 -15.27
CA HIS A 26 21.67 14.44 -15.37
C HIS A 26 20.66 14.76 -14.28
N HIS A 27 21.10 15.15 -13.08
CA HIS A 27 20.31 15.95 -12.14
C HIS A 27 21.24 16.63 -11.13
N ASP A 28 21.53 17.93 -11.35
CA ASP A 28 22.22 18.83 -10.39
C ASP A 28 21.30 19.29 -9.24
N GLU A 29 20.20 18.58 -8.96
CA GLU A 29 19.36 18.90 -7.81
C GLU A 29 19.94 18.24 -6.57
N ALA A 30 20.53 19.05 -5.69
CA ALA A 30 20.98 18.59 -4.38
C ALA A 30 19.84 17.90 -3.63
N GLU A 31 20.12 16.82 -2.90
CA GLU A 31 19.09 16.14 -2.09
C GLU A 31 18.48 17.08 -1.04
N VAL A 32 17.23 16.83 -0.62
CA VAL A 32 16.57 17.56 0.45
C VAL A 32 17.21 17.16 1.79
N PRO A 33 17.82 18.11 2.53
CA PRO A 33 18.45 17.79 3.81
C PRO A 33 17.39 17.36 4.84
N SER A 34 17.70 16.31 5.59
CA SER A 34 16.82 15.79 6.63
C SER A 34 17.58 15.28 7.85
N ILE A 35 16.91 15.31 9.01
CA ILE A 35 17.39 14.66 10.23
C ILE A 35 16.88 13.23 10.23
N ARG A 36 17.80 12.28 10.10
CA ARG A 36 17.50 10.85 10.07
C ARG A 36 17.65 10.23 11.45
N THR A 37 16.59 9.57 11.91
CA THR A 37 16.62 8.67 13.07
C THR A 37 15.96 7.35 12.70
N TYR A 38 16.09 6.32 13.54
CA TYR A 38 15.39 5.07 13.33
C TYR A 38 15.02 4.44 14.66
N PHE A 39 14.03 3.56 14.61
CA PHE A 39 13.68 2.71 15.73
C PHE A 39 13.11 1.38 15.24
N LEU A 40 13.07 0.42 16.14
CA LEU A 40 12.46 -0.88 15.91
C LEU A 40 11.14 -0.94 16.64
N VAL A 41 10.12 -1.51 16.01
CA VAL A 41 8.77 -1.54 16.56
C VAL A 41 8.16 -2.94 16.46
N GLY A 42 7.35 -3.28 17.45
CA GLY A 42 6.73 -4.60 17.55
C GLY A 42 7.76 -5.67 17.89
N GLY A 43 7.55 -6.86 17.34
CA GLY A 43 8.29 -8.06 17.64
C GLY A 43 7.86 -8.77 18.93
N HIS A 44 8.20 -10.05 19.01
CA HIS A 44 8.00 -10.88 20.19
C HIS A 44 9.10 -11.94 20.30
N TYR A 45 9.34 -12.40 21.52
CA TYR A 45 10.21 -13.55 21.75
C TYR A 45 9.47 -14.83 21.36
N ALA A 46 10.08 -15.61 20.48
CA ALA A 46 9.64 -16.94 20.11
C ALA A 46 10.70 -17.96 20.53
N ASP A 47 10.26 -19.13 20.97
CA ASP A 47 11.15 -20.26 21.20
C ASP A 47 11.69 -20.78 19.86
N ASP A 48 12.98 -21.10 19.79
CA ASP A 48 13.63 -21.67 18.62
C ASP A 48 13.59 -23.21 18.58
N GLY A 49 12.90 -23.84 19.54
CA GLY A 49 12.82 -25.30 19.72
C GLY A 49 14.07 -25.89 20.39
N LYS A 50 15.03 -25.06 20.81
CA LYS A 50 16.26 -25.45 21.50
C LYS A 50 16.41 -24.76 22.86
N GLY A 51 15.32 -24.22 23.40
CA GLY A 51 15.31 -23.50 24.67
C GLY A 51 15.97 -22.12 24.60
N ARG A 52 16.18 -21.58 23.38
CA ARG A 52 16.66 -20.20 23.18
C ARG A 52 15.52 -19.36 22.66
N HIS A 53 15.49 -18.10 23.08
CA HIS A 53 14.51 -17.14 22.60
C HIS A 53 15.10 -16.31 21.46
N VAL A 54 14.38 -16.25 20.35
CA VAL A 54 14.70 -15.38 19.21
C VAL A 54 13.62 -14.31 19.07
N VAL A 55 14.02 -13.08 18.74
CA VAL A 55 13.05 -12.01 18.43
C VAL A 55 12.57 -12.22 17.00
N ARG A 56 11.24 -12.32 16.83
CA ARG A 56 10.57 -12.41 15.52
C ARG A 56 9.63 -11.23 15.33
N ASP A 57 9.32 -10.92 14.08
CA ASP A 57 8.30 -9.94 13.66
C ASP A 57 8.54 -8.49 14.12
N GLN A 58 9.79 -8.13 14.37
CA GLN A 58 10.21 -6.75 14.63
C GLN A 58 10.34 -6.01 13.31
N MET A 59 9.74 -4.82 13.21
CA MET A 59 9.81 -3.97 12.02
C MET A 59 10.82 -2.85 12.23
N TYR A 60 11.58 -2.55 11.19
CA TYR A 60 12.45 -1.37 11.15
C TYR A 60 11.64 -0.18 10.65
N VAL A 61 11.78 0.95 11.34
CA VAL A 61 11.15 2.22 10.95
C VAL A 61 12.24 3.28 10.88
N GLU A 62 12.42 3.83 9.69
CA GLU A 62 13.24 5.01 9.47
C GLU A 62 12.37 6.26 9.57
N ARG A 63 12.87 7.29 10.25
CA ARG A 63 12.18 8.56 10.46
C ARG A 63 13.04 9.69 9.90
N LEU A 64 12.43 10.50 9.04
CA LEU A 64 13.04 11.64 8.37
C LEU A 64 12.27 12.91 8.76
N LEU A 65 13.00 13.92 9.23
CA LEU A 65 12.45 15.24 9.58
C LEU A 65 13.05 16.33 8.70
N PRO A 66 12.27 17.34 8.29
CA PRO A 66 12.83 18.55 7.68
C PRO A 66 13.78 19.25 8.66
N VAL A 67 14.94 19.70 8.17
CA VAL A 67 15.96 20.36 9.01
C VAL A 67 15.47 21.68 9.61
N ASP A 68 14.57 22.38 8.91
CA ASP A 68 13.98 23.64 9.36
C ASP A 68 12.76 23.45 10.27
N GLY A 69 12.43 22.20 10.61
CA GLY A 69 11.29 21.82 11.44
C GLY A 69 10.07 21.34 10.66
N VAL A 70 9.23 20.56 11.34
CA VAL A 70 7.97 20.03 10.78
C VAL A 70 6.93 21.15 10.75
N THR A 71 6.34 21.40 9.58
CA THR A 71 5.29 22.41 9.40
C THR A 71 3.91 21.79 9.16
N GLN A 72 3.87 20.54 8.70
CA GLN A 72 2.63 19.82 8.47
C GLN A 72 2.12 19.19 9.77
N PRO A 73 0.80 19.22 10.03
CA PRO A 73 0.23 18.80 11.32
C PRO A 73 0.29 17.30 11.57
N SER A 74 0.57 16.52 10.53
CA SER A 74 0.66 15.07 10.60
C SER A 74 1.74 14.54 9.66
N PRO A 75 2.31 13.38 9.97
CA PRO A 75 3.34 12.78 9.17
C PRO A 75 2.77 11.87 8.08
N VAL A 76 3.66 11.52 7.15
CA VAL A 76 3.44 10.58 6.06
C VAL A 76 4.14 9.26 6.38
N VAL A 77 3.49 8.13 6.11
CA VAL A 77 4.06 6.81 6.33
C VAL A 77 4.03 5.98 5.07
N LEU A 78 5.22 5.62 4.61
CA LEU A 78 5.42 4.92 3.35
C LEU A 78 5.70 3.45 3.62
N ILE A 79 4.86 2.58 3.06
CA ILE A 79 4.93 1.13 3.22
C ILE A 79 5.21 0.49 1.86
N HIS A 80 6.37 -0.15 1.75
CA HIS A 80 6.82 -0.74 0.50
C HIS A 80 6.04 -2.01 0.13
N GLY A 81 6.13 -2.42 -1.15
CA GLY A 81 5.55 -3.67 -1.65
C GLY A 81 6.36 -4.92 -1.36
N LYS A 82 5.95 -6.06 -1.91
CA LYS A 82 6.65 -7.35 -1.69
C LYS A 82 8.06 -7.34 -2.29
N GLY A 83 9.02 -7.84 -1.52
CA GLY A 83 10.41 -8.01 -1.97
C GLY A 83 11.20 -6.70 -2.02
N MET A 84 10.66 -5.63 -1.44
CA MET A 84 11.20 -4.28 -1.44
C MET A 84 11.53 -3.84 -0.01
N THR A 85 12.05 -2.62 0.16
CA THR A 85 12.25 -1.96 1.46
C THR A 85 11.82 -0.49 1.36
N GLY A 86 11.84 0.24 2.48
CA GLY A 86 11.57 1.68 2.52
C GLY A 86 12.52 2.50 1.65
N ALA A 87 13.68 1.95 1.26
CA ALA A 87 14.61 2.57 0.34
C ALA A 87 13.98 2.90 -1.02
N ASN A 88 12.89 2.21 -1.41
CA ASN A 88 12.16 2.48 -2.64
C ASN A 88 11.54 3.88 -2.71
N PHE A 89 11.38 4.56 -1.59
CA PHE A 89 10.82 5.91 -1.53
C PHE A 89 11.89 7.01 -1.41
N LEU A 90 13.17 6.65 -1.29
CA LEU A 90 14.28 7.60 -1.12
C LEU A 90 14.65 8.25 -2.45
N ASN A 91 15.51 7.59 -3.23
CA ASN A 91 15.98 8.08 -4.52
C ASN A 91 15.41 7.23 -5.65
N LYS A 92 15.15 7.88 -6.77
CA LYS A 92 14.85 7.19 -8.03
C LYS A 92 16.08 6.38 -8.49
N PRO A 93 15.91 5.33 -9.30
CA PRO A 93 17.04 4.54 -9.83
C PRO A 93 18.07 5.35 -10.63
N ASP A 94 17.67 6.50 -11.18
CA ASP A 94 18.55 7.44 -11.90
C ASP A 94 19.34 8.39 -10.98
N GLY A 95 19.15 8.27 -9.65
CA GLY A 95 19.77 9.12 -8.63
C GLY A 95 18.96 10.36 -8.27
N GLY A 96 17.84 10.63 -8.96
CA GLY A 96 16.98 11.77 -8.66
C GLY A 96 16.25 11.64 -7.33
N ARG A 97 15.69 12.76 -6.86
CA ARG A 97 14.81 12.81 -5.68
C ARG A 97 13.60 11.90 -5.86
N GLY A 98 13.28 11.14 -4.81
CA GLY A 98 12.05 10.36 -4.70
C GLY A 98 11.05 11.01 -3.74
N TRP A 99 10.03 10.24 -3.38
CA TRP A 99 8.88 10.75 -2.64
C TRP A 99 9.20 11.23 -1.24
N ALA A 100 10.15 10.58 -0.55
CA ALA A 100 10.60 11.03 0.76
C ALA A 100 11.11 12.48 0.68
N SER A 101 11.92 12.79 -0.33
CA SER A 101 12.43 14.14 -0.58
C SER A 101 11.30 15.13 -0.86
N ASP A 102 10.32 14.74 -1.69
CA ASP A 102 9.19 15.59 -2.04
C ASP A 102 8.32 15.92 -0.81
N PHE A 103 8.04 14.95 0.06
CA PHE A 103 7.28 15.17 1.29
C PHE A 103 8.06 15.96 2.34
N ILE A 104 9.35 15.69 2.52
CA ILE A 104 10.21 16.46 3.44
C ILE A 104 10.29 17.92 2.97
N GLY A 105 10.45 18.15 1.67
CA GLY A 105 10.49 19.50 1.08
C GLY A 105 9.19 20.27 1.27
N GLN A 106 8.06 19.56 1.44
CA GLN A 106 6.75 20.13 1.77
C GLN A 106 6.51 20.29 3.29
N GLY A 107 7.50 19.93 4.12
CA GLY A 107 7.47 20.10 5.57
C GLY A 107 6.81 18.96 6.36
N TYR A 108 6.61 17.79 5.72
CA TYR A 108 6.12 16.60 6.40
C TYR A 108 7.25 15.91 7.18
N GLU A 109 6.89 15.39 8.35
CA GLU A 109 7.62 14.28 8.95
C GLU A 109 7.30 13.00 8.18
N VAL A 110 8.32 12.20 7.86
CA VAL A 110 8.16 11.01 7.02
C VAL A 110 8.69 9.79 7.76
N TYR A 111 7.90 8.70 7.77
CA TYR A 111 8.37 7.40 8.21
C TYR A 111 8.39 6.40 7.06
N LEU A 112 9.51 5.70 6.90
CA LEU A 112 9.67 4.60 5.97
C LEU A 112 9.62 3.29 6.77
N VAL A 113 8.69 2.40 6.43
CA VAL A 113 8.45 1.18 7.20
C VAL A 113 8.92 -0.04 6.43
N ASP A 114 9.87 -0.77 7.01
CA ASP A 114 10.32 -2.08 6.53
C ASP A 114 9.49 -3.18 7.18
N GLN A 115 8.47 -3.63 6.45
CA GLN A 115 7.57 -4.67 6.91
C GLN A 115 8.22 -6.05 6.86
N THR A 116 7.98 -6.86 7.89
CA THR A 116 8.48 -8.25 7.90
C THR A 116 7.61 -9.16 7.05
N SER A 117 8.22 -10.18 6.45
CA SER A 117 7.52 -11.20 5.66
C SER A 117 6.53 -12.07 6.47
N ALA A 118 6.59 -11.98 7.81
CA ALA A 118 5.63 -12.58 8.72
C ALA A 118 4.48 -11.63 9.07
N ALA A 119 4.73 -10.31 9.17
CA ALA A 119 3.67 -9.31 9.24
C ALA A 119 2.75 -9.38 8.01
N ALA A 120 3.30 -9.71 6.84
CA ALA A 120 2.54 -9.94 5.59
C ALA A 120 1.71 -11.24 5.59
N ARG A 121 2.03 -12.20 6.47
CA ARG A 121 1.33 -13.50 6.57
C ARG A 121 0.38 -13.61 7.76
N HIS A 122 0.58 -12.80 8.80
CA HIS A 122 -0.20 -12.85 10.03
C HIS A 122 -0.92 -11.53 10.35
N GLY A 123 -0.96 -10.57 9.41
CA GLY A 123 -1.56 -9.23 9.58
C GLY A 123 -1.29 -8.66 10.96
N SER A 124 -0.02 -8.69 11.32
CA SER A 124 0.35 -8.96 12.70
C SER A 124 -0.19 -7.92 13.67
N ARG A 125 -0.62 -8.37 14.85
CA ARG A 125 -0.79 -7.52 16.05
C ARG A 125 0.43 -6.61 16.32
N ALA A 126 1.60 -6.89 15.71
CA ALA A 126 2.78 -6.02 15.69
C ALA A 126 2.61 -4.77 14.81
N SER A 127 1.96 -4.85 13.64
CA SER A 127 1.57 -3.68 12.81
C SER A 127 0.56 -2.78 13.54
N ALA A 128 -0.41 -3.37 14.24
CA ALA A 128 -1.35 -2.62 15.08
C ALA A 128 -0.70 -1.97 16.32
N ARG A 129 0.45 -2.49 16.81
CA ARG A 129 1.27 -1.89 17.89
C ARG A 129 2.25 -0.84 17.37
N ALA A 130 2.72 -0.95 16.12
CA ALA A 130 3.50 0.07 15.41
C ALA A 130 2.74 1.39 15.31
N GLY A 131 1.43 1.33 15.06
CA GLY A 131 0.52 2.48 15.02
C GLY A 131 0.34 3.22 16.36
N ARG A 132 1.14 2.93 17.40
CA ARG A 132 1.19 3.74 18.62
C ARG A 132 2.23 4.86 18.57
N ALA A 133 3.14 4.83 17.59
CA ALA A 133 4.24 5.78 17.44
C ALA A 133 4.08 6.76 16.26
N ALA A 134 3.10 6.55 15.39
CA ALA A 134 2.85 7.41 14.24
C ALA A 134 1.39 7.88 14.27
N LEU A 135 1.20 9.20 14.40
CA LEU A 135 0.00 9.90 13.92
C LEU A 135 0.03 9.72 12.38
N LEU A 136 -1.04 9.40 11.66
CA LEU A 136 -0.91 8.99 10.24
C LEU A 136 -1.91 9.75 9.38
N ASP A 137 -1.46 10.63 8.48
CA ASP A 137 -2.38 11.26 7.52
C ASP A 137 -2.39 10.58 6.16
N HIS A 138 -1.30 9.91 5.80
CA HIS A 138 -1.12 9.32 4.48
C HIS A 138 -0.34 8.03 4.63
N ILE A 139 -0.97 6.90 4.29
CA ILE A 139 -0.29 5.62 4.22
C ILE A 139 -0.25 5.19 2.75
N ASP A 140 0.94 5.17 2.16
CA ASP A 140 1.18 4.64 0.81
C ASP A 140 1.52 3.15 0.88
N GLY A 141 0.80 2.32 0.13
CA GLY A 141 1.08 0.89 0.00
C GLY A 141 1.22 0.49 -1.47
N HIS A 142 2.38 -0.07 -1.86
CA HIS A 142 2.62 -0.58 -3.21
C HIS A 142 2.35 -2.09 -3.31
N SER A 143 1.60 -2.56 -4.31
CA SER A 143 1.38 -3.98 -4.58
C SER A 143 0.87 -4.76 -3.33
N GLN A 144 1.54 -5.85 -2.92
CA GLN A 144 1.21 -6.62 -1.70
C GLN A 144 1.33 -5.81 -0.39
N GLY A 145 1.95 -4.62 -0.42
CA GLY A 145 1.92 -3.67 0.68
C GLY A 145 0.57 -2.95 0.84
N GLY A 146 -0.27 -2.93 -0.20
CA GLY A 146 -1.57 -2.22 -0.21
C GLY A 146 -2.58 -2.70 0.83
N THR A 147 -2.46 -3.93 1.35
CA THR A 147 -3.35 -4.43 2.42
C THR A 147 -3.00 -3.85 3.81
N PHE A 148 -1.75 -3.46 4.06
CA PHE A 148 -1.32 -2.95 5.37
C PHE A 148 -1.96 -1.62 5.77
N PRO A 149 -2.03 -0.61 4.89
CA PRO A 149 -2.75 0.64 5.15
C PRO A 149 -4.17 0.39 5.69
N LEU A 150 -4.92 -0.51 5.05
CA LEU A 150 -6.28 -0.86 5.44
C LEU A 150 -6.33 -1.50 6.83
N LEU A 151 -5.45 -2.45 7.13
CA LEU A 151 -5.39 -3.11 8.43
C LEU A 151 -4.97 -2.17 9.56
N ILE A 152 -4.04 -1.24 9.28
CA ILE A 152 -3.59 -0.24 10.25
C ILE A 152 -4.72 0.74 10.55
N ALA A 153 -5.40 1.24 9.51
CA ALA A 153 -6.54 2.15 9.67
C ALA A 153 -7.72 1.47 10.36
N ASP A 154 -8.04 0.22 10.02
CA ASP A 154 -9.10 -0.55 10.68
C ASP A 154 -8.81 -0.75 12.18
N ALA A 155 -7.55 -1.03 12.54
CA ALA A 155 -7.15 -1.18 13.94
C ALA A 155 -7.04 0.15 14.69
N ARG A 156 -6.81 1.26 13.98
CA ARG A 156 -6.50 2.59 14.53
C ARG A 156 -7.26 3.71 13.80
N PRO A 157 -8.60 3.66 13.69
CA PRO A 157 -9.35 4.55 12.80
C PRO A 157 -9.30 6.03 13.23
N ARG A 158 -8.99 6.30 14.51
CA ARG A 158 -8.83 7.66 15.03
C ARG A 158 -7.44 8.27 14.80
N LEU A 159 -6.48 7.49 14.31
CA LEU A 159 -5.10 7.94 14.08
C LEU A 159 -4.75 8.04 12.59
N ALA A 160 -5.47 7.32 11.73
CA ALA A 160 -5.41 7.49 10.28
C ALA A 160 -6.34 8.64 9.86
N LYS A 161 -5.91 9.53 8.96
CA LYS A 161 -6.78 10.56 8.37
C LYS A 161 -7.11 10.34 6.89
N ALA A 162 -6.26 9.66 6.13
CA ALA A 162 -6.55 9.23 4.77
C ALA A 162 -5.64 8.05 4.38
N LEU A 163 -6.04 7.34 3.33
CA LEU A 163 -5.28 6.25 2.72
C LEU A 163 -5.01 6.53 1.25
N VAL A 164 -3.79 6.23 0.79
CA VAL A 164 -3.43 6.26 -0.63
C VAL A 164 -2.85 4.91 -1.02
N LEU A 165 -3.56 4.20 -1.90
CA LEU A 165 -3.24 2.84 -2.28
C LEU A 165 -2.71 2.84 -3.70
N LEU A 166 -1.42 2.56 -3.85
CA LEU A 166 -0.73 2.60 -5.15
C LEU A 166 -0.65 1.19 -5.71
N GLU A 167 -1.43 0.95 -6.75
CA GLU A 167 -1.54 -0.36 -7.38
C GLU A 167 -1.74 -1.50 -6.36
N PRO A 168 -2.76 -1.41 -5.48
CA PRO A 168 -2.89 -2.33 -4.37
C PRO A 168 -3.21 -3.74 -4.88
N SER A 169 -2.26 -4.68 -4.72
CA SER A 169 -2.45 -6.11 -5.04
C SER A 169 -3.31 -6.84 -4.01
N ILE A 170 -4.49 -6.29 -3.75
CA ILE A 170 -5.44 -6.82 -2.78
C ILE A 170 -6.26 -7.94 -3.40
N PHE A 171 -6.72 -7.74 -4.64
CA PHE A 171 -7.52 -8.70 -5.37
C PHE A 171 -6.69 -9.68 -6.20
N SER A 172 -7.20 -10.91 -6.27
CA SER A 172 -6.79 -11.95 -7.21
C SER A 172 -8.03 -12.68 -7.71
N ASP A 173 -7.92 -13.35 -8.86
CA ASP A 173 -8.93 -14.25 -9.42
C ASP A 173 -9.30 -15.45 -8.53
N ARG A 174 -8.57 -15.65 -7.44
CA ARG A 174 -8.80 -16.70 -6.44
C ARG A 174 -9.44 -16.10 -5.19
N ALA A 175 -10.23 -16.90 -4.50
CA ALA A 175 -10.81 -16.59 -3.18
C ALA A 175 -9.75 -16.56 -2.06
N ALA A 176 -8.61 -15.90 -2.31
CA ALA A 176 -7.46 -15.84 -1.43
C ALA A 176 -7.56 -14.71 -0.39
N ARG A 177 -8.74 -14.11 -0.18
CA ARG A 177 -8.98 -13.05 0.81
C ARG A 177 -10.26 -13.36 1.58
N ALA A 178 -10.09 -14.03 2.72
CA ALA A 178 -11.24 -14.46 3.52
C ALA A 178 -12.10 -13.28 3.99
N TRP A 179 -11.52 -12.12 4.29
CA TRP A 179 -12.23 -10.95 4.81
C TRP A 179 -12.50 -9.86 3.76
N GLY A 180 -12.56 -10.24 2.47
CA GLY A 180 -12.77 -9.31 1.36
C GLY A 180 -11.47 -8.71 0.85
N LEU A 181 -10.95 -7.70 1.55
CA LEU A 181 -9.71 -7.00 1.17
C LEU A 181 -8.44 -7.58 1.83
N SER A 182 -8.61 -8.58 2.70
CA SER A 182 -7.51 -9.14 3.50
C SER A 182 -7.79 -10.60 3.88
N ASP A 183 -6.74 -11.33 4.24
CA ASP A 183 -6.85 -12.62 4.95
C ASP A 183 -6.92 -12.46 6.47
N VAL A 184 -6.68 -11.25 6.92
CA VAL A 184 -6.70 -10.88 8.33
C VAL A 184 -8.02 -10.17 8.61
N PRO A 185 -8.64 -10.43 9.77
CA PRO A 185 -9.92 -9.81 10.12
C PRO A 185 -9.94 -8.30 9.93
N LEU A 186 -10.98 -7.84 9.24
CA LEU A 186 -11.38 -6.43 9.14
C LEU A 186 -12.68 -6.24 9.93
N THR A 187 -12.87 -5.04 10.47
CA THR A 187 -14.03 -4.73 11.30
C THR A 187 -15.22 -4.34 10.42
N TYR A 188 -16.19 -5.25 10.30
CA TYR A 188 -17.48 -4.97 9.69
C TYR A 188 -18.50 -4.46 10.72
N GLU A 189 -19.54 -3.75 10.26
CA GLU A 189 -20.65 -3.32 11.11
C GLU A 189 -21.30 -4.51 11.85
N TYR A 190 -21.66 -4.30 13.12
CA TYR A 190 -21.88 -5.35 14.12
C TYR A 190 -23.19 -6.15 13.98
N SER A 191 -24.12 -5.79 13.09
CA SER A 191 -25.46 -6.41 13.09
C SER A 191 -25.84 -7.00 11.73
N PRO A 192 -25.73 -8.34 11.55
CA PRO A 192 -25.02 -9.29 12.42
C PRO A 192 -23.49 -9.21 12.28
N SER A 193 -22.77 -9.52 13.35
CA SER A 193 -21.30 -9.48 13.36
C SER A 193 -20.72 -10.52 12.42
N VAL A 194 -19.67 -10.14 11.69
CA VAL A 194 -18.91 -11.07 10.86
C VAL A 194 -17.93 -11.83 11.76
N GLU A 195 -18.27 -13.07 12.10
CA GLU A 195 -17.43 -13.96 12.93
C GLU A 195 -16.68 -14.96 12.07
N ASP A 196 -17.38 -15.53 11.09
CA ASP A 196 -16.84 -16.42 10.07
C ASP A 196 -17.14 -15.83 8.69
N PRO A 197 -16.15 -15.25 8.00
CA PRO A 197 -16.40 -14.56 6.75
C PRO A 197 -16.70 -15.52 5.58
N ALA A 198 -16.56 -16.84 5.74
CA ALA A 198 -17.05 -17.80 4.74
C ALA A 198 -18.58 -17.97 4.82
N ARG A 199 -19.15 -17.78 6.02
CA ARG A 199 -20.59 -17.86 6.28
C ARG A 199 -21.27 -16.49 6.21
N ASP A 200 -20.60 -15.48 6.76
CA ASP A 200 -21.23 -14.18 7.08
C ASP A 200 -21.05 -13.13 5.97
N LEU A 201 -20.10 -13.35 5.04
CA LEU A 201 -19.93 -12.54 3.84
C LEU A 201 -20.38 -13.35 2.62
N THR A 202 -21.57 -13.07 2.12
CA THR A 202 -22.06 -13.63 0.87
C THR A 202 -21.28 -13.02 -0.29
N ARG A 203 -20.71 -13.85 -1.15
CA ARG A 203 -19.85 -13.42 -2.26
C ARG A 203 -20.46 -13.81 -3.59
N GLU A 204 -20.13 -13.05 -4.60
CA GLU A 204 -20.46 -13.36 -5.97
C GLU A 204 -19.29 -13.05 -6.90
N THR A 205 -19.23 -13.76 -8.01
CA THR A 205 -18.28 -13.46 -9.07
C THR A 205 -18.92 -12.48 -10.04
N ARG A 206 -18.32 -11.30 -10.17
CA ARG A 206 -18.68 -10.32 -11.19
C ARG A 206 -17.79 -10.53 -12.42
N PRO A 207 -18.37 -10.71 -13.62
CA PRO A 207 -17.58 -10.89 -14.83
C PRO A 207 -16.74 -9.63 -15.10
N ALA A 208 -15.63 -9.82 -15.81
CA ALA A 208 -14.81 -8.69 -16.25
C ALA A 208 -15.65 -7.73 -17.11
N PRO A 209 -15.51 -6.40 -16.94
CA PRO A 209 -16.23 -5.41 -17.74
C PRO A 209 -15.80 -5.44 -19.21
N ASP A 210 -14.56 -5.83 -19.49
CA ASP A 210 -14.00 -5.95 -20.83
C ASP A 210 -12.84 -6.97 -20.89
N LYS A 211 -12.11 -6.99 -22.01
CA LYS A 211 -10.99 -7.91 -22.27
C LYS A 211 -9.69 -7.56 -21.53
N ASP A 212 -9.54 -6.33 -21.06
CA ASP A 212 -8.31 -5.83 -20.44
C ASP A 212 -8.38 -5.98 -18.90
N HIS A 213 -9.59 -6.15 -18.36
CA HIS A 213 -9.87 -6.39 -16.95
C HIS A 213 -10.08 -7.88 -16.62
N ALA A 214 -9.85 -8.23 -15.35
CA ALA A 214 -10.15 -9.55 -14.81
C ALA A 214 -11.48 -9.53 -14.06
N MET A 215 -12.11 -10.68 -13.86
CA MET A 215 -13.32 -10.80 -13.02
C MET A 215 -13.04 -10.48 -11.54
N CYS A 216 -14.06 -9.98 -10.83
CA CYS A 216 -13.98 -9.69 -9.40
C CYS A 216 -14.73 -10.72 -8.55
N ILE A 217 -14.29 -10.94 -7.32
CA ILE A 217 -15.06 -11.66 -6.28
C ILE A 217 -15.52 -10.62 -5.26
N LEU A 218 -16.75 -10.14 -5.40
CA LEU A 218 -17.30 -9.07 -4.58
C LEU A 218 -18.30 -9.58 -3.54
N GLN A 219 -18.81 -8.70 -2.68
CA GLN A 219 -19.97 -9.02 -1.87
C GLN A 219 -21.19 -9.14 -2.80
N ALA A 220 -22.06 -10.11 -2.53
CA ALA A 220 -23.33 -10.23 -3.24
C ALA A 220 -24.23 -9.02 -2.98
N GLU A 221 -25.05 -8.63 -3.96
CA GLU A 221 -26.04 -7.56 -3.79
C GLU A 221 -27.09 -7.91 -2.72
N GLU A 222 -27.42 -9.20 -2.59
CA GLU A 222 -28.36 -9.73 -1.60
C GLU A 222 -27.74 -10.89 -0.79
N PRO A 223 -27.73 -10.82 0.55
CA PRO A 223 -28.18 -9.71 1.39
C PRO A 223 -27.31 -8.46 1.21
N THR A 224 -27.84 -7.28 1.57
CA THR A 224 -27.12 -6.00 1.45
C THR A 224 -25.65 -6.10 1.91
N PRO A 225 -24.68 -5.66 1.08
CA PRO A 225 -23.26 -5.70 1.40
C PRO A 225 -22.92 -5.16 2.78
N ARG A 226 -22.02 -5.84 3.48
CA ARG A 226 -21.54 -5.44 4.81
C ARG A 226 -20.57 -4.26 4.68
N ARG A 227 -20.71 -3.30 5.58
CA ARG A 227 -19.87 -2.09 5.61
C ARG A 227 -18.68 -2.24 6.54
N LEU A 228 -17.54 -1.65 6.19
CA LEU A 228 -16.31 -1.66 6.99
C LEU A 228 -16.35 -0.54 8.03
N ALA A 229 -16.86 -0.85 9.23
CA ALA A 229 -17.24 0.12 10.26
C ALA A 229 -16.17 1.16 10.61
N ASN A 230 -14.89 0.79 10.52
CA ASN A 230 -13.78 1.66 10.88
C ASN A 230 -13.21 2.44 9.67
N LEU A 231 -13.65 2.14 8.45
CA LEU A 231 -13.13 2.73 7.21
C LEU A 231 -14.18 3.53 6.42
N VAL A 232 -15.48 3.42 6.75
CA VAL A 232 -16.58 4.10 6.03
C VAL A 232 -16.37 5.60 5.87
N ASP A 233 -15.89 6.28 6.92
CA ASP A 233 -15.69 7.74 6.92
C ASP A 233 -14.26 8.15 6.50
N MET A 234 -13.39 7.18 6.19
CA MET A 234 -12.01 7.44 5.81
C MET A 234 -11.93 7.82 4.32
N PRO A 235 -11.30 8.96 3.97
CA PRO A 235 -10.91 9.23 2.59
C PRO A 235 -9.90 8.19 2.09
N ILE A 236 -10.22 7.53 0.97
CA ILE A 236 -9.35 6.54 0.34
C ILE A 236 -9.16 6.93 -1.13
N LEU A 237 -7.91 7.10 -1.55
CA LEU A 237 -7.53 7.23 -2.95
C LEU A 237 -6.84 5.94 -3.39
N VAL A 238 -7.28 5.39 -4.51
CA VAL A 238 -6.58 4.30 -5.22
C VAL A 238 -5.98 4.88 -6.49
N VAL A 239 -4.68 4.65 -6.72
CA VAL A 239 -3.99 5.09 -7.92
C VAL A 239 -3.49 3.87 -8.67
N THR A 240 -3.86 3.76 -9.95
CA THR A 240 -3.49 2.65 -10.82
C THR A 240 -2.70 3.19 -12.02
N SER A 241 -1.55 2.60 -12.34
CA SER A 241 -0.81 2.96 -13.55
C SER A 241 -1.34 2.21 -14.77
N GLN A 242 -1.29 2.86 -15.94
CA GLN A 242 -1.78 2.29 -17.21
C GLN A 242 -1.07 0.99 -17.62
N SER A 243 0.21 0.86 -17.27
CA SER A 243 1.07 -0.25 -17.69
C SER A 243 1.26 -1.30 -16.60
N GLY A 244 0.63 -1.12 -15.44
CA GLY A 244 0.74 -2.04 -14.32
C GLY A 244 0.00 -3.35 -14.63
N TYR A 245 0.59 -4.48 -14.25
CA TYR A 245 -0.15 -5.75 -14.17
C TYR A 245 -1.40 -5.64 -13.26
N HIS A 246 -1.41 -4.64 -12.36
CA HIS A 246 -2.50 -4.32 -11.45
C HIS A 246 -3.69 -3.61 -12.09
N ALA A 247 -3.50 -3.00 -13.27
CA ALA A 247 -4.60 -2.34 -14.01
C ALA A 247 -5.78 -3.28 -14.26
N GLN A 248 -5.53 -4.59 -14.37
CA GLN A 248 -6.59 -5.57 -14.61
C GLN A 248 -7.47 -5.85 -13.37
N TYR A 249 -7.03 -5.49 -12.15
CA TYR A 249 -7.67 -5.93 -10.90
C TYR A 249 -7.94 -4.81 -9.88
N ASP A 250 -7.26 -3.66 -9.96
CA ASP A 250 -7.40 -2.61 -8.94
C ASP A 250 -8.83 -2.06 -8.87
N TYR A 251 -9.55 -2.04 -9.99
CA TYR A 251 -10.96 -1.67 -10.02
C TYR A 251 -11.81 -2.58 -9.12
N CYS A 252 -11.48 -3.86 -8.97
CA CYS A 252 -12.14 -4.75 -8.00
C CYS A 252 -11.93 -4.28 -6.55
N THR A 253 -10.73 -3.78 -6.22
CA THR A 253 -10.44 -3.19 -4.90
C THR A 253 -11.35 -2.02 -4.62
N VAL A 254 -11.47 -1.14 -5.61
CA VAL A 254 -12.29 0.07 -5.55
C VAL A 254 -13.78 -0.28 -5.41
N GLU A 255 -14.28 -1.20 -6.22
CA GLU A 255 -15.67 -1.67 -6.16
C GLU A 255 -16.01 -2.29 -4.80
N TYR A 256 -15.12 -3.12 -4.26
CA TYR A 256 -15.32 -3.72 -2.94
C TYR A 256 -15.36 -2.66 -1.84
N LEU A 257 -14.43 -1.70 -1.85
CA LEU A 257 -14.41 -0.60 -0.87
C LEU A 257 -15.71 0.21 -0.93
N ARG A 258 -16.21 0.49 -2.13
CA ARG A 258 -17.49 1.20 -2.33
C ARG A 258 -18.67 0.38 -1.83
N GLN A 259 -18.73 -0.94 -2.11
CA GLN A 259 -19.75 -1.84 -1.54
C GLN A 259 -19.69 -1.87 -0.01
N ALA A 260 -18.49 -1.81 0.56
CA ALA A 260 -18.26 -1.73 1.99
C ALA A 260 -18.53 -0.35 2.60
N GLY A 261 -19.07 0.60 1.81
CA GLY A 261 -19.48 1.92 2.27
C GLY A 261 -18.35 2.91 2.48
N CYS A 262 -17.15 2.64 1.98
CA CYS A 262 -16.01 3.56 2.04
C CYS A 262 -16.09 4.62 0.94
N SER A 263 -15.67 5.84 1.28
CA SER A 263 -15.49 6.92 0.29
C SER A 263 -14.20 6.73 -0.49
N THR A 264 -14.30 6.11 -1.68
CA THR A 264 -13.13 5.73 -2.49
C THR A 264 -13.08 6.42 -3.85
N GLU A 265 -12.06 7.27 -4.02
CA GLU A 265 -11.63 7.85 -5.29
C GLU A 265 -10.67 6.90 -6.00
N HIS A 266 -10.76 6.83 -7.32
CA HIS A 266 -9.90 5.98 -8.15
C HIS A 266 -9.35 6.82 -9.30
N VAL A 267 -8.03 6.91 -9.37
CA VAL A 267 -7.30 7.63 -10.42
C VAL A 267 -6.53 6.63 -11.25
N GLU A 268 -6.91 6.55 -12.53
CA GLU A 268 -6.24 5.72 -13.52
C GLU A 268 -5.37 6.60 -14.41
N LEU A 269 -4.06 6.53 -14.21
CA LEU A 269 -3.11 7.44 -14.86
C LEU A 269 -3.06 7.29 -16.40
N GLY A 270 -3.74 6.28 -16.95
CA GLY A 270 -3.84 6.04 -18.39
C GLY A 270 -5.01 6.73 -19.09
N GLU A 271 -6.02 7.21 -18.36
CA GLU A 271 -7.25 7.76 -18.93
C GLU A 271 -7.19 9.28 -19.14
N ASP A 272 -6.32 9.99 -18.42
CA ASP A 272 -6.15 11.46 -18.51
C ASP A 272 -5.31 11.95 -19.71
N VAL A 273 -5.10 11.12 -20.74
CA VAL A 273 -4.24 11.44 -21.89
C VAL A 273 -5.03 11.58 -23.22
N SER A 274 -6.36 11.70 -23.18
CA SER A 274 -7.19 11.91 -24.38
C SER A 274 -7.60 13.36 -24.62
#